data_AF-A0A9W8PIQ1-F1
#
_entry.id   AF-A0A9W8PIQ1-F1
#
_cell.length_a   1.000
_cell.length_b   1.000
_cell.length_c   1.000
_cell.angle_alpha   90.00
_cell.angle_beta   90.00
_cell.angle_gamma   90.00
#
_symmetry.space_group_name_H-M   'P 1'
#
loop_
_entity.id
_entity.type
_entity.pdbx_description
1 polymer ?
#
loop_
_entity_poly.entity_id
_entity_poly.type
_entity_poly.pdbx_seq_one_letter_code
_entity_poly.pdbx_strand_id
1 'polypeptide(L)'
;MAVLTFGTLSMTFGNRILGAWNNLALYWSILSVFVASVVLLSTSDKTSPEFVFATFQNETGWNDGIAWILGLLQSALSLIGYDAVLHMTEEMPTPSRDAPLAMVYAVGVGGTTGTIFVLVMLFCLTDLPSIVATTTGMPIVELIFQSTNSRAGTTFLTLMLAICFIHGTNGSITSASRLLYAMARDKGVPYHTYISHIHPKWEVPIRTIVLTWVFNAIFGLLYLGPTVAFNAFISSYYVSAVIGIFAIFLIGYWLLYGKKTFQGPELDVILGERPELSEATDELAMEEKKLESPKQ
;
A
#
# COMPACT_ATOMS: atom_id res chain seq x y z
N MET A 1 -13.14 -10.28 3.02
CA MET A 1 -14.06 -10.17 1.86
C MET A 1 -14.96 -8.93 1.89
N ALA A 2 -15.66 -8.63 3.00
CA ALA A 2 -16.53 -7.45 3.09
C ALA A 2 -15.79 -6.13 2.89
N VAL A 3 -14.66 -5.92 3.59
CA VAL A 3 -13.82 -4.71 3.47
C VAL A 3 -13.32 -4.51 2.03
N LEU A 4 -12.82 -5.57 1.38
CA LEU A 4 -12.37 -5.53 -0.02
C LEU A 4 -13.50 -5.11 -0.96
N THR A 5 -14.69 -5.70 -0.80
CA THR A 5 -15.85 -5.39 -1.63
C THR A 5 -16.31 -3.96 -1.42
N PHE A 6 -16.36 -3.49 -0.17
CA PHE A 6 -16.65 -2.11 0.16
C PHE A 6 -15.64 -1.14 -0.48
N GLY A 7 -14.35 -1.44 -0.40
CA GLY A 7 -13.31 -0.62 -1.02
C GLY A 7 -13.40 -0.55 -2.54
N THR A 8 -13.64 -1.68 -3.19
CA THR A 8 -13.85 -1.77 -4.64
C THR A 8 -15.07 -0.96 -5.08
N LEU A 9 -16.19 -1.05 -4.37
CA LEU A 9 -17.40 -0.27 -4.68
C LEU A 9 -17.19 1.22 -4.46
N SER A 10 -16.60 1.58 -3.32
CA SER A 10 -16.30 2.98 -2.96
C SER A 10 -15.40 3.63 -4.00
N MET A 11 -14.39 2.91 -4.49
CA MET A 11 -13.52 3.38 -5.57
C MET A 11 -14.26 3.52 -6.90
N THR A 12 -15.04 2.51 -7.28
CA THR A 12 -15.71 2.47 -8.60
C THR A 12 -16.72 3.60 -8.78
N PHE A 13 -17.49 3.92 -7.73
CA PHE A 13 -18.53 4.96 -7.78
C PHE A 13 -18.08 6.31 -7.21
N GLY A 14 -17.02 6.32 -6.40
CA GLY A 14 -16.56 7.49 -5.64
C GLY A 14 -15.31 8.18 -6.19
N ASN A 15 -14.90 7.92 -7.44
CA ASN A 15 -13.67 8.49 -8.00
C ASN A 15 -13.60 10.03 -7.89
N ARG A 16 -14.73 10.73 -8.07
CA ARG A 16 -14.82 12.19 -7.91
C ARG A 16 -14.58 12.69 -6.47
N ILE A 17 -14.78 11.83 -5.48
CA ILE A 17 -14.63 12.12 -4.05
C ILE A 17 -13.27 11.59 -3.53
N LEU A 18 -12.52 10.87 -4.36
CA LEU A 18 -11.30 10.17 -3.96
C LEU A 18 -10.27 11.10 -3.31
N GLY A 19 -10.08 12.31 -3.85
CA GLY A 19 -9.19 13.32 -3.25
C GLY A 19 -9.62 13.74 -1.84
N ALA A 20 -10.91 14.03 -1.63
CA ALA A 20 -11.44 14.37 -0.32
C ALA A 20 -11.38 13.18 0.66
N TRP A 21 -11.61 11.97 0.15
CA TRP A 21 -11.50 10.74 0.93
C TRP A 21 -10.07 10.49 1.43
N ASN A 22 -9.06 10.70 0.57
CA ASN A 22 -7.65 10.55 0.93
C ASN A 22 -7.23 11.58 1.98
N ASN A 23 -7.71 12.83 1.87
CA ASN A 23 -7.48 13.84 2.89
C ASN A 23 -8.12 13.45 4.24
N LEU A 24 -9.38 12.99 4.21
CA LEU A 24 -10.06 12.49 5.41
C LEU A 24 -9.31 11.30 6.03
N ALA A 25 -8.85 10.36 5.21
CA ALA A 25 -8.08 9.19 5.66
C ALA A 25 -6.79 9.60 6.37
N LEU A 26 -6.08 10.60 5.85
CA LEU A 26 -4.86 11.13 6.47
C LEU A 26 -5.16 11.73 7.84
N TYR A 27 -6.14 12.65 7.92
CA TYR A 27 -6.51 13.29 9.18
C TYR A 27 -7.04 12.27 10.20
N TRP A 28 -7.86 11.31 9.76
CA TRP A 28 -8.38 10.25 10.60
C TRP A 28 -7.26 9.36 11.16
N SER A 29 -6.27 9.01 10.35
CA SER A 29 -5.16 8.16 10.78
C SER A 29 -4.32 8.84 11.85
N ILE A 30 -3.96 10.12 11.63
CA ILE A 30 -3.21 10.91 12.62
C ILE A 30 -4.03 11.08 13.90
N LEU A 31 -5.31 11.42 13.79
CA LEU A 31 -6.21 11.57 14.94
C LEU A 31 -6.35 10.26 15.73
N SER A 32 -6.51 9.13 15.04
CA SER A 32 -6.68 7.82 15.68
C SER A 32 -5.44 7.41 16.45
N VAL A 33 -4.26 7.57 15.85
CA VAL A 33 -2.98 7.28 16.52
C VAL A 33 -2.78 8.21 17.72
N PHE A 34 -3.10 9.50 17.57
CA PHE A 34 -2.99 10.47 18.66
C PHE A 34 -3.93 10.14 19.83
N VAL A 35 -5.22 9.92 19.56
CA VAL A 35 -6.22 9.58 20.58
C VAL A 35 -5.87 8.25 21.25
N ALA A 36 -5.52 7.22 20.49
CA ALA A 36 -5.10 5.94 21.05
C ALA A 36 -3.87 6.10 21.95
N SER A 37 -2.88 6.88 21.52
CA SER A 37 -1.67 7.14 22.31
C SER A 37 -1.99 7.84 23.64
N VAL A 38 -2.80 8.90 23.59
CA VAL A 38 -3.19 9.66 24.79
C VAL A 38 -3.97 8.78 25.75
N VAL A 39 -4.94 7.99 25.26
CA VAL A 39 -5.73 7.11 26.11
C VAL A 39 -4.84 6.07 26.76
N LEU A 40 -4.03 5.34 25.99
CA LEU A 40 -3.11 4.33 26.53
C LEU A 40 -2.17 4.92 27.60
N LEU A 41 -1.54 6.06 27.32
CA LEU A 41 -0.68 6.73 28.29
C LEU A 41 -1.41 7.20 29.54
N SER A 42 -2.68 7.58 29.43
CA SER A 42 -3.47 8.09 30.55
C SER A 42 -4.05 6.98 31.44
N THR A 43 -4.39 5.83 30.87
CA THR A 43 -5.11 4.77 31.59
C THR A 43 -4.23 3.57 31.97
N SER A 44 -3.13 3.34 31.23
CA SER A 44 -2.26 2.19 31.48
C SER A 44 -1.23 2.46 32.57
N ASP A 45 -0.97 1.42 33.35
CA ASP A 45 0.28 1.27 34.09
C ASP A 45 1.45 1.21 33.09
N LYS A 46 2.60 1.74 33.52
CA LYS A 46 3.78 1.94 32.65
C LYS A 46 4.88 0.98 33.05
N THR A 47 5.46 0.33 32.06
CA THR A 47 6.63 -0.52 32.25
C THR A 47 7.91 0.33 32.39
N SER A 48 9.00 -0.28 32.83
CA SER A 48 10.28 0.43 33.02
C SER A 48 10.94 0.77 31.67
N PRO A 49 11.70 1.88 31.57
CA PRO A 49 12.47 2.18 30.37
C PRO A 49 13.49 1.09 30.01
N GLU A 50 14.01 0.39 31.00
CA GLU A 50 14.91 -0.76 30.81
C GLU A 50 14.20 -1.92 30.09
N PHE A 51 12.94 -2.17 30.41
CA PHE A 51 12.13 -3.15 29.68
C PHE A 51 11.97 -2.75 28.20
N VAL A 52 11.68 -1.48 27.91
CA VAL A 52 11.44 -1.00 26.55
C VAL A 52 12.71 -1.00 25.68
N PHE A 53 13.85 -0.59 26.24
CA PHE A 53 15.07 -0.37 25.45
C PHE A 53 16.16 -1.43 25.59
N ALA A 54 16.15 -2.21 26.68
CA ALA A 54 17.25 -3.13 27.00
C ALA A 54 16.81 -4.59 27.19
N THR A 55 15.52 -4.86 27.37
CA THR A 55 15.03 -6.24 27.54
C THR A 55 14.67 -6.86 26.20
N PHE A 56 15.26 -8.00 25.89
CA PHE A 56 14.96 -8.80 24.71
C PHE A 56 14.25 -10.10 25.14
N GLN A 57 13.02 -10.31 24.67
CA GLN A 57 12.27 -11.54 24.92
C GLN A 57 12.07 -12.30 23.61
N ASN A 58 12.47 -13.57 23.62
CA ASN A 58 12.46 -14.42 22.43
C ASN A 58 11.59 -15.66 22.67
N GLU A 59 10.36 -15.60 22.16
CA GLU A 59 9.38 -16.68 22.20
C GLU A 59 9.31 -17.47 20.88
N THR A 60 10.24 -17.23 19.96
CA THR A 60 10.17 -17.79 18.59
C THR A 60 10.70 -19.22 18.49
N GLY A 61 11.46 -19.68 19.50
CA GLY A 61 12.20 -20.94 19.49
C GLY A 61 13.47 -20.93 18.64
N TRP A 62 13.78 -19.82 17.96
CA TRP A 62 15.03 -19.61 17.22
C TRP A 62 16.07 -18.90 18.10
N ASN A 63 17.33 -18.82 17.64
CA ASN A 63 18.33 -18.01 18.34
C ASN A 63 17.98 -16.52 18.29
N ASP A 64 18.55 -15.74 19.20
CA ASP A 64 18.22 -14.31 19.34
C ASP A 64 18.50 -13.48 18.08
N GLY A 65 19.55 -13.85 17.32
CA GLY A 65 19.87 -13.19 16.06
C GLY A 65 18.78 -13.36 14.99
N ILE A 66 18.25 -14.58 14.83
CA ILE A 66 17.15 -14.85 13.90
C ILE A 66 15.86 -14.19 14.41
N ALA A 67 15.56 -14.28 15.72
CA ALA A 67 14.40 -13.63 16.31
C ALA A 67 14.42 -12.11 16.08
N TRP A 68 15.60 -11.48 16.19
CA TRP A 68 15.78 -10.06 15.89
C TRP A 68 15.49 -9.72 14.42
N ILE A 69 16.01 -10.52 13.47
CA ILE A 69 15.72 -10.35 12.04
C ILE A 69 14.22 -10.55 11.74
N LEU A 70 13.59 -11.55 12.36
CA LEU A 70 12.14 -11.79 12.25
C LEU A 70 11.31 -10.62 12.81
N GLY A 71 11.79 -9.93 13.85
CA GLY A 71 11.17 -8.71 14.36
C GLY A 71 11.27 -7.54 13.36
N LEU A 72 12.43 -7.36 12.72
CA LEU A 72 12.63 -6.32 11.71
C LEU A 72 11.76 -6.49 10.48
N LEU A 73 11.48 -7.73 10.10
CA LEU A 73 10.64 -8.07 8.97
C LEU A 73 9.27 -7.36 9.04
N GLN A 74 8.63 -7.37 10.22
CA GLN A 74 7.29 -6.81 10.37
C GLN A 74 7.31 -5.27 10.44
N SER A 75 8.38 -4.69 10.98
CA SER A 75 8.62 -3.25 10.94
C SER A 75 8.79 -2.73 9.51
N ALA A 76 9.48 -3.47 8.64
CA ALA A 76 9.65 -3.08 7.24
C ALA A 76 8.32 -3.04 6.47
N LEU A 77 7.39 -3.96 6.75
CA LEU A 77 6.06 -3.97 6.13
C LEU A 77 5.22 -2.74 6.48
N SER A 78 5.50 -2.08 7.62
CA SER A 78 4.75 -0.91 8.06
C SER A 78 5.02 0.34 7.21
N LEU A 79 6.11 0.37 6.44
CA LEU A 79 6.52 1.54 5.65
C LEU A 79 6.45 1.32 4.13
N ILE A 80 5.97 0.17 3.64
CA ILE A 80 6.12 -0.20 2.22
C ILE A 80 5.31 0.68 1.24
N GLY A 81 4.22 1.32 1.67
CA GLY A 81 3.26 1.99 0.78
C GLY A 81 3.70 3.35 0.21
N TYR A 82 4.96 3.77 0.37
CA TYR A 82 5.42 5.08 -0.10
C TYR A 82 5.48 5.19 -1.63
N ASP A 83 5.62 4.08 -2.34
CA ASP A 83 5.72 4.01 -3.80
C ASP A 83 4.35 4.12 -4.51
N ALA A 84 3.25 4.02 -3.74
CA ALA A 84 1.89 4.09 -4.26
C ALA A 84 1.61 5.36 -5.10
N VAL A 85 2.33 6.45 -4.79
CA VAL A 85 2.26 7.73 -5.52
C VAL A 85 2.79 7.64 -6.95
N LEU A 86 3.75 6.75 -7.22
CA LEU A 86 4.33 6.57 -8.55
C LEU A 86 3.30 6.07 -9.55
N HIS A 87 2.35 5.25 -9.08
CA HIS A 87 1.27 4.69 -9.88
C HIS A 87 0.16 5.68 -10.23
N MET A 88 0.21 6.91 -9.66
CA MET A 88 -0.78 7.96 -9.88
C MET A 88 -0.12 9.26 -10.40
N THR A 89 1.11 9.16 -10.90
CA THR A 89 1.87 10.30 -11.43
C THR A 89 1.18 10.98 -12.60
N GLU A 90 0.43 10.24 -13.43
CA GLU A 90 -0.36 10.80 -14.54
C GLU A 90 -1.50 11.72 -14.07
N GLU A 91 -1.93 11.61 -12.81
CA GLU A 91 -2.98 12.44 -12.20
C GLU A 91 -2.40 13.65 -11.44
N MET A 92 -1.07 13.79 -11.38
CA MET A 92 -0.38 14.85 -10.62
C MET A 92 -0.13 16.09 -11.47
N PRO A 93 -0.32 17.32 -10.93
CA PRO A 93 0.00 18.55 -11.65
C PRO A 93 1.48 18.69 -12.03
N THR A 94 2.40 18.34 -11.10
CA THR A 94 3.85 18.44 -11.31
C THR A 94 4.56 17.15 -10.85
N PRO A 95 4.50 16.04 -11.62
CA PRO A 95 4.97 14.74 -11.16
C PRO A 95 6.47 14.68 -10.84
N SER A 96 7.30 15.39 -11.62
CA SER A 96 8.77 15.39 -11.50
C SER A 96 9.28 15.95 -10.16
N ARG A 97 8.47 16.79 -9.50
CA ARG A 97 8.79 17.39 -8.20
C ARG A 97 7.92 16.84 -7.08
N ASP A 98 6.63 16.70 -7.32
CA ASP A 98 5.68 16.40 -6.24
C ASP A 98 5.69 14.91 -5.87
N ALA A 99 5.93 14.00 -6.81
CA ALA A 99 6.04 12.57 -6.52
C ALA A 99 7.19 12.24 -5.55
N PRO A 100 8.47 12.64 -5.81
CA PRO A 100 9.56 12.34 -4.88
C PRO A 100 9.37 13.02 -3.52
N LEU A 101 8.84 14.25 -3.48
CA LEU A 101 8.53 14.93 -2.22
C LEU A 101 7.44 14.19 -1.43
N ALA A 102 6.37 13.74 -2.10
CA ALA A 102 5.30 12.96 -1.48
C ALA A 102 5.82 11.65 -0.88
N MET A 103 6.74 10.95 -1.56
CA MET A 103 7.38 9.73 -1.02
C MET A 103 8.14 10.04 0.28
N VAL A 104 8.97 11.09 0.28
CA VAL A 104 9.75 11.48 1.46
C VAL A 104 8.84 11.91 2.60
N TYR A 105 7.78 12.67 2.33
CA TYR A 105 6.81 13.05 3.36
C TYR A 105 6.02 11.86 3.89
N ALA A 106 5.63 10.90 3.04
CA ALA A 106 4.95 9.69 3.48
C ALA A 106 5.83 8.88 4.44
N VAL A 107 7.11 8.68 4.12
CA VAL A 107 8.07 7.99 4.99
C VAL A 107 8.35 8.79 6.26
N GLY A 108 8.52 10.11 6.16
CA GLY A 108 8.79 10.97 7.30
C GLY A 108 7.63 10.99 8.30
N VAL A 109 6.40 11.26 7.83
CA VAL A 109 5.20 11.31 8.67
C VAL A 109 4.84 9.92 9.18
N GLY A 110 4.80 8.90 8.31
CA GLY A 110 4.48 7.53 8.70
C GLY A 110 5.52 6.93 9.66
N GLY A 111 6.80 7.12 9.38
CA GLY A 111 7.89 6.63 10.22
C GLY A 111 7.92 7.28 11.60
N THR A 112 7.74 8.60 11.67
CA THR A 112 7.71 9.31 12.97
C THR A 112 6.48 8.97 13.79
N THR A 113 5.28 9.08 13.21
CA THR A 113 4.02 8.77 13.92
C THR A 113 3.93 7.30 14.33
N GLY A 114 4.35 6.37 13.45
CA GLY A 114 4.42 4.95 13.75
C GLY A 114 5.40 4.62 14.86
N THR A 115 6.61 5.19 14.83
CA THR A 115 7.63 4.97 15.87
C THR A 115 7.13 5.46 17.24
N ILE A 116 6.53 6.66 17.29
CA ILE A 116 5.96 7.19 18.54
C ILE A 116 4.86 6.25 19.07
N PHE A 117 3.96 5.78 18.21
CA PHE A 117 2.90 4.88 18.61
C PHE A 117 3.42 3.53 19.12
N VAL A 118 4.42 2.96 18.46
CA VAL A 118 5.09 1.72 18.92
C VAL A 118 5.73 1.92 20.30
N LEU A 119 6.42 3.04 20.53
CA LEU A 119 6.98 3.34 21.85
C LEU A 119 5.87 3.43 22.92
N VAL A 120 4.77 4.10 22.63
CA VAL A 120 3.62 4.18 23.55
C VAL A 120 3.08 2.79 23.88
N MET A 121 2.90 1.93 22.88
CA MET A 121 2.47 0.55 23.11
C MET A 121 3.46 -0.23 23.96
N LEU A 122 4.76 -0.12 23.70
CA LEU A 122 5.80 -0.79 24.49
C LEU A 122 5.80 -0.32 25.95
N PHE A 123 5.61 0.97 26.20
CA PHE A 123 5.51 1.50 27.56
C PHE A 123 4.24 1.03 28.30
N CYS A 124 3.15 0.77 27.57
CA CYS A 124 1.89 0.29 28.13
C CYS A 124 1.78 -1.24 28.18
N LEU A 125 2.83 -1.95 27.76
CA LEU A 125 2.86 -3.41 27.73
C LEU A 125 3.22 -3.97 29.11
N THR A 126 2.19 -4.31 29.88
CA THR A 126 2.33 -4.73 31.30
C THR A 126 2.30 -6.24 31.51
N ASP A 127 1.52 -6.98 30.73
CA ASP A 127 1.39 -8.44 30.82
C ASP A 127 1.54 -9.11 29.44
N LEU A 128 2.79 -9.31 29.02
CA LEU A 128 3.10 -9.91 27.71
C LEU A 128 2.51 -11.33 27.54
N PRO A 129 2.60 -12.25 28.53
CA PRO A 129 2.06 -13.60 28.37
C PRO A 129 0.57 -13.63 28.02
N SER A 130 -0.26 -12.80 28.65
CA SER A 130 -1.70 -12.77 28.34
C SER A 130 -2.00 -12.12 26.99
N ILE A 131 -1.22 -11.10 26.59
CA ILE A 131 -1.32 -10.47 25.27
C ILE A 131 -1.01 -11.48 24.15
N VAL A 132 0.06 -12.28 24.31
CA VAL A 132 0.45 -13.29 23.32
C VAL A 132 -0.54 -14.46 23.29
N ALA A 133 -1.08 -14.85 24.45
CA ALA A 133 -2.04 -15.95 24.58
C ALA A 133 -3.51 -15.51 24.39
N THR A 134 -3.77 -14.28 23.92
CA THR A 134 -5.14 -13.75 23.87
C THR A 134 -6.04 -14.60 22.96
N THR A 135 -7.22 -14.94 23.49
CA THR A 135 -8.25 -15.69 22.74
C THR A 135 -8.86 -14.88 21.60
N THR A 136 -8.68 -13.57 21.60
CA THR A 136 -9.16 -12.67 20.54
C THR A 136 -8.36 -12.80 19.24
N GLY A 137 -7.15 -13.37 19.30
CA GLY A 137 -6.23 -13.43 18.17
C GLY A 137 -5.67 -12.06 17.73
N MET A 138 -5.96 -10.99 18.46
CA MET A 138 -5.52 -9.62 18.16
C MET A 138 -4.82 -8.99 19.37
N PRO A 139 -3.49 -9.12 19.48
CA PRO A 139 -2.70 -8.62 20.61
C PRO A 139 -2.94 -7.14 20.95
N ILE A 140 -3.14 -6.29 19.93
CA ILE A 140 -3.42 -4.86 20.14
C ILE A 140 -4.74 -4.60 20.86
N VAL A 141 -5.77 -5.42 20.61
CA VAL A 141 -7.08 -5.29 21.26
C VAL A 141 -6.98 -5.68 22.73
N GLU A 142 -6.24 -6.74 23.02
CA GLU A 142 -5.96 -7.18 24.39
C GLU A 142 -5.17 -6.10 25.16
N LEU A 143 -4.12 -5.54 24.55
CA LEU A 143 -3.34 -4.46 25.15
C LEU A 143 -4.22 -3.24 25.49
N ILE A 144 -5.08 -2.80 24.56
CA ILE A 144 -6.01 -1.70 24.83
C ILE A 144 -7.00 -2.08 25.95
N PHE A 145 -7.48 -3.33 25.98
CA PHE A 145 -8.39 -3.79 27.02
C PHE A 145 -7.74 -3.78 28.40
N GLN A 146 -6.50 -4.27 28.51
CA GLN A 146 -5.73 -4.25 29.76
C GLN A 146 -5.45 -2.82 30.22
N SER A 147 -5.09 -1.92 29.30
CA SER A 147 -4.84 -0.52 29.63
C SER A 147 -6.10 0.25 30.02
N THR A 148 -7.25 -0.02 29.42
CA THR A 148 -8.49 0.76 29.65
C THR A 148 -9.43 0.14 30.68
N ASN A 149 -9.31 -1.16 30.92
CA ASN A 149 -10.20 -1.99 31.75
C ASN A 149 -11.70 -1.77 31.44
N SER A 150 -12.02 -1.37 30.20
CA SER A 150 -13.35 -0.96 29.78
C SER A 150 -13.65 -1.45 28.37
N ARG A 151 -14.59 -2.38 28.26
CA ARG A 151 -15.01 -2.95 26.96
C ARG A 151 -15.49 -1.87 25.98
N ALA A 152 -16.16 -0.83 26.46
CA ALA A 152 -16.64 0.26 25.62
C ALA A 152 -15.48 1.09 25.06
N GLY A 153 -14.52 1.46 25.93
CA GLY A 153 -13.31 2.20 25.52
C GLY A 153 -12.45 1.41 24.55
N THR A 154 -12.23 0.12 24.82
CA THR A 154 -11.51 -0.78 23.91
C THR A 154 -12.20 -0.87 22.57
N THR A 155 -13.51 -1.12 22.54
CA THR A 155 -14.27 -1.24 21.28
C THR A 155 -14.15 0.04 20.45
N PHE A 156 -14.30 1.21 21.07
CA PHE A 156 -14.17 2.49 20.38
C PHE A 156 -12.78 2.68 19.74
N LEU A 157 -11.72 2.46 20.52
CA LEU A 157 -10.33 2.61 20.02
C LEU A 157 -10.00 1.58 18.94
N THR A 158 -10.42 0.33 19.12
CA THR A 158 -10.24 -0.72 18.11
C THR A 158 -10.98 -0.37 16.81
N LEU A 159 -12.20 0.16 16.89
CA LEU A 159 -12.94 0.61 15.70
C LEU A 159 -12.24 1.78 14.99
N MET A 160 -11.68 2.75 15.74
CA MET A 160 -10.91 3.84 15.15
C MET A 160 -9.72 3.33 14.34
N LEU A 161 -8.95 2.39 14.91
CA LEU A 161 -7.82 1.75 14.23
C LEU A 161 -8.27 0.89 13.04
N ALA A 162 -9.37 0.14 13.19
CA ALA A 162 -9.93 -0.66 12.10
C ALA A 162 -10.33 0.20 10.89
N ILE A 163 -10.86 1.40 11.12
CA ILE A 163 -11.16 2.35 10.05
C ILE A 163 -9.88 2.77 9.30
N CYS A 164 -8.75 2.96 9.99
CA CYS A 164 -7.46 3.22 9.33
C CYS A 164 -7.07 2.10 8.36
N PHE A 165 -7.27 0.83 8.76
CA PHE A 165 -7.02 -0.32 7.88
C PHE A 165 -7.92 -0.33 6.64
N ILE A 166 -9.18 0.09 6.77
CA ILE A 166 -10.11 0.22 5.63
C ILE A 166 -9.60 1.30 4.67
N HIS A 167 -9.18 2.46 5.17
CA HIS A 167 -8.61 3.51 4.34
C HIS A 167 -7.33 3.07 3.62
N GLY A 168 -6.41 2.40 4.33
CA GLY A 168 -5.20 1.84 3.74
C GLY A 168 -5.50 0.84 2.62
N THR A 169 -6.46 -0.07 2.86
CA THR A 169 -6.92 -1.04 1.86
C THR A 169 -7.46 -0.35 0.61
N ASN A 170 -8.25 0.72 0.78
CA ASN A 170 -8.77 1.50 -0.34
C ASN A 170 -7.63 2.15 -1.13
N GLY A 171 -6.64 2.73 -0.45
CA GLY A 171 -5.43 3.28 -1.08
C GLY A 171 -4.67 2.24 -1.91
N SER A 172 -4.48 1.03 -1.37
CA SER A 172 -3.82 -0.05 -2.09
C SER A 172 -4.60 -0.52 -3.33
N ILE A 173 -5.92 -0.67 -3.23
CA ILE A 173 -6.78 -1.03 -4.38
C ILE A 173 -6.70 0.06 -5.47
N THR A 174 -6.71 1.33 -5.06
CA THR A 174 -6.50 2.48 -5.96
C THR A 174 -5.23 2.28 -6.75
N SER A 175 -4.11 2.20 -6.05
CA SER A 175 -2.79 2.17 -6.64
C SER A 175 -2.59 0.96 -7.54
N ALA A 176 -2.98 -0.23 -7.08
CA ALA A 176 -2.88 -1.48 -7.84
C ALA A 176 -3.72 -1.45 -9.14
N SER A 177 -4.92 -0.86 -9.10
CA SER A 177 -5.77 -0.76 -10.30
C SER A 177 -5.19 0.16 -11.38
N ARG A 178 -4.49 1.23 -10.99
CA ARG A 178 -3.82 2.17 -11.92
C ARG A 178 -2.55 1.56 -12.50
N LEU A 179 -1.75 0.89 -11.66
CA LEU A 179 -0.57 0.15 -12.12
C LEU A 179 -0.96 -0.91 -13.17
N LEU A 180 -1.99 -1.71 -12.89
CA LEU A 180 -2.46 -2.73 -13.81
C LEU A 180 -3.04 -2.14 -15.11
N TYR A 181 -3.70 -0.99 -15.01
CA TYR A 181 -4.19 -0.25 -16.18
C TYR A 181 -3.03 0.23 -17.06
N ALA A 182 -1.99 0.85 -16.47
CA ALA A 182 -0.81 1.31 -17.21
C ALA A 182 -0.09 0.13 -17.90
N MET A 183 0.09 -0.99 -17.20
CA MET A 183 0.66 -2.21 -17.80
C MET A 183 -0.20 -2.74 -18.97
N ALA A 184 -1.53 -2.64 -18.88
CA ALA A 184 -2.43 -3.02 -19.96
C ALA A 184 -2.42 -2.03 -21.13
N ARG A 185 -2.25 -0.73 -20.89
CA ARG A 185 -2.05 0.25 -21.96
C ARG A 185 -0.80 -0.09 -22.77
N ASP A 186 0.28 -0.48 -22.08
CA ASP A 186 1.60 -0.72 -22.68
C ASP A 186 1.77 -2.16 -23.21
N LYS A 187 0.65 -2.90 -23.40
CA LYS A 187 0.61 -4.29 -23.91
C LYS A 187 1.43 -5.30 -23.07
N GLY A 188 1.64 -5.00 -21.78
CA GLY A 188 2.42 -5.81 -20.83
C GLY A 188 1.65 -6.96 -20.19
N VAL A 189 0.34 -7.08 -20.42
CA VAL A 189 -0.51 -8.15 -19.85
C VAL A 189 -1.34 -8.85 -20.93
N PRO A 190 -1.70 -10.14 -20.75
CA PRO A 190 -2.60 -10.83 -21.67
C PRO A 190 -3.96 -10.13 -21.73
N TYR A 191 -4.60 -10.13 -22.91
CA TYR A 191 -5.87 -9.43 -23.17
C TYR A 191 -5.82 -7.92 -22.89
N HIS A 192 -4.67 -7.29 -23.13
CA HIS A 192 -4.41 -5.87 -22.89
C HIS A 192 -5.54 -4.94 -23.37
N THR A 193 -6.07 -5.13 -24.59
CA THR A 193 -7.16 -4.31 -25.16
C THR A 193 -8.48 -4.39 -24.36
N TYR A 194 -8.74 -5.53 -23.73
CA TYR A 194 -9.91 -5.69 -22.88
C TYR A 194 -9.68 -5.06 -21.51
N ILE A 195 -8.48 -5.21 -20.95
CA ILE A 195 -8.15 -4.76 -19.60
C ILE A 195 -7.95 -3.24 -19.53
N SER A 196 -7.38 -2.62 -20.57
CA SER A 196 -7.11 -1.18 -20.65
C SER A 196 -8.36 -0.32 -20.96
N HIS A 197 -9.57 -0.85 -20.80
CA HIS A 197 -10.79 -0.10 -21.07
C HIS A 197 -11.20 0.77 -19.88
N ILE A 198 -11.26 2.09 -20.09
CA ILE A 198 -11.81 3.06 -19.14
C ILE A 198 -13.33 3.21 -19.36
N HIS A 199 -14.10 3.18 -18.28
CA HIS A 199 -15.54 3.37 -18.36
C HIS A 199 -15.90 4.85 -18.61
N PRO A 200 -16.69 5.20 -19.65
CA PRO A 200 -16.91 6.59 -20.07
C PRO A 200 -17.66 7.46 -19.05
N LYS A 201 -18.54 6.86 -18.23
CA LYS A 201 -19.30 7.61 -17.20
C LYS A 201 -18.52 7.89 -15.91
N TRP A 202 -17.61 7.00 -15.55
CA TRP A 202 -16.97 6.97 -14.24
C TRP A 202 -15.47 7.29 -14.31
N GLU A 203 -14.91 7.32 -15.52
CA GLU A 203 -13.51 7.65 -15.80
C GLU A 203 -12.52 6.78 -15.01
N VAL A 204 -12.93 5.54 -14.72
CA VAL A 204 -12.11 4.55 -13.99
C VAL A 204 -12.00 3.24 -14.75
N PRO A 205 -10.88 2.51 -14.62
CA PRO A 205 -10.69 1.20 -15.22
C PRO A 205 -11.38 0.10 -14.39
N ILE A 206 -12.71 -0.02 -14.54
CA ILE A 206 -13.52 -0.98 -13.76
C ILE A 206 -13.00 -2.42 -13.90
N ARG A 207 -12.53 -2.79 -15.10
CA ARG A 207 -12.04 -4.14 -15.37
C ARG A 207 -10.76 -4.47 -14.59
N THR A 208 -9.84 -3.51 -14.45
CA THR A 208 -8.64 -3.70 -13.64
C THR A 208 -8.99 -3.77 -12.16
N ILE A 209 -9.91 -2.91 -11.70
CA ILE A 209 -10.41 -2.90 -10.32
C ILE A 209 -11.03 -4.26 -9.94
N VAL A 210 -11.88 -4.83 -10.80
CA VAL A 210 -12.48 -6.15 -10.56
C VAL A 210 -11.43 -7.25 -10.58
N LEU A 211 -10.47 -7.21 -11.51
CA LEU A 211 -9.39 -8.20 -11.56
C LEU A 211 -8.52 -8.17 -10.30
N THR A 212 -8.17 -6.98 -9.81
CA THR A 212 -7.48 -6.78 -8.54
C THR A 212 -8.29 -7.34 -7.37
N TRP A 213 -9.62 -7.12 -7.36
CA TRP A 213 -10.50 -7.69 -6.34
C TRP A 213 -10.54 -9.22 -6.38
N VAL A 214 -10.68 -9.83 -7.57
CA VAL A 214 -10.70 -11.30 -7.73
C VAL A 214 -9.38 -11.90 -7.25
N PHE A 215 -8.25 -11.29 -7.60
CA PHE A 215 -6.94 -11.75 -7.15
C PHE A 215 -6.82 -11.68 -5.62
N ASN A 216 -7.18 -10.55 -5.01
CA ASN A 216 -7.18 -10.41 -3.55
C ASN A 216 -8.18 -11.36 -2.87
N ALA A 217 -9.32 -11.63 -3.49
CA ALA A 217 -10.30 -12.60 -3.01
C ALA A 217 -9.74 -14.01 -2.97
N ILE A 218 -9.01 -14.43 -4.02
CA ILE A 218 -8.34 -15.74 -4.09
C ILE A 218 -7.27 -15.84 -2.99
N PHE A 219 -6.43 -14.81 -2.82
CA PHE A 219 -5.47 -14.77 -1.71
C PHE A 219 -6.17 -14.80 -0.34
N GLY A 220 -7.31 -14.14 -0.22
CA GLY A 220 -8.16 -14.19 0.97
C GLY A 220 -8.65 -15.60 1.32
N LEU A 221 -8.77 -16.52 0.35
CA LEU A 221 -9.12 -17.91 0.61
C LEU A 221 -8.04 -18.67 1.39
N LEU A 222 -6.79 -18.15 1.45
CA LEU A 222 -5.75 -18.73 2.31
C LEU A 222 -6.14 -18.73 3.78
N TYR A 223 -7.02 -17.82 4.22
CA TYR A 223 -7.58 -17.82 5.57
C TYR A 223 -8.47 -19.05 5.86
N LEU A 224 -9.02 -19.71 4.83
CA LEU A 224 -9.78 -20.95 5.00
C LEU A 224 -8.86 -22.19 5.07
N GLY A 225 -7.57 -22.01 4.76
CA GLY A 225 -6.58 -23.07 4.80
C GLY A 225 -6.05 -23.35 6.21
N PRO A 226 -5.10 -24.29 6.33
CA PRO A 226 -4.43 -24.57 7.60
C PRO A 226 -3.69 -23.33 8.12
N THR A 227 -3.77 -23.09 9.43
CA THR A 227 -3.08 -21.97 10.11
C THR A 227 -1.58 -21.96 9.85
N VAL A 228 -0.96 -23.14 9.65
CA VAL A 228 0.46 -23.26 9.28
C VAL A 228 0.76 -22.60 7.94
N ALA A 229 -0.08 -22.80 6.92
CA ALA A 229 0.11 -22.20 5.59
C ALA A 229 -0.06 -20.67 5.65
N PHE A 230 -1.01 -20.20 6.45
CA PHE A 230 -1.24 -18.79 6.69
C PHE A 230 -0.09 -18.12 7.45
N ASN A 231 0.39 -18.76 8.52
CA ASN A 231 1.55 -18.26 9.29
C ASN A 231 2.81 -18.24 8.42
N ALA A 232 3.04 -19.28 7.60
CA ALA A 232 4.14 -19.29 6.66
C ALA A 232 4.05 -18.13 5.64
N PHE A 233 2.85 -17.77 5.19
CA PHE A 233 2.63 -16.63 4.31
C PHE A 233 2.93 -15.30 5.01
N ILE A 234 2.39 -15.06 6.21
CA ILE A 234 2.63 -13.80 6.96
C ILE A 234 4.08 -13.67 7.41
N SER A 235 4.73 -14.78 7.76
CA SER A 235 6.15 -14.82 8.11
C SER A 235 7.08 -14.79 6.89
N SER A 236 6.55 -14.94 5.67
CA SER A 236 7.34 -14.79 4.46
C SER A 236 7.62 -13.30 4.21
N TYR A 237 8.83 -12.98 3.74
CA TYR A 237 9.11 -11.62 3.35
C TYR A 237 8.32 -11.26 2.09
N TYR A 238 7.41 -10.30 2.21
CA TYR A 238 6.58 -9.83 1.11
C TYR A 238 7.38 -9.58 -0.18
N VAL A 239 8.55 -8.95 -0.07
CA VAL A 239 9.37 -8.61 -1.25
C VAL A 239 9.88 -9.86 -1.96
N SER A 240 10.29 -10.90 -1.25
CA SER A 240 10.74 -12.14 -1.90
C SER A 240 9.56 -12.88 -2.56
N ALA A 241 8.39 -12.89 -1.92
CA ALA A 241 7.17 -13.44 -2.51
C ALA A 241 6.76 -12.68 -3.78
N VAL A 242 6.79 -11.34 -3.75
CA VAL A 242 6.50 -10.49 -4.92
C VAL A 242 7.49 -10.76 -6.03
N ILE A 243 8.81 -10.71 -5.76
CA ILE A 243 9.83 -10.98 -6.78
C ILE A 243 9.62 -12.37 -7.40
N GLY A 244 9.35 -13.39 -6.57
CA GLY A 244 9.10 -14.75 -7.06
C GLY A 244 7.87 -14.84 -7.97
N ILE A 245 6.75 -14.26 -7.55
CA ILE A 245 5.50 -14.26 -8.34
C ILE A 245 5.68 -13.46 -9.63
N PHE A 246 6.30 -12.28 -9.57
CA PHE A 246 6.59 -11.47 -10.76
C PHE A 246 7.54 -12.18 -11.71
N ALA A 247 8.59 -12.84 -11.20
CA ALA A 247 9.51 -13.61 -12.02
C ALA A 247 8.78 -14.76 -12.74
N ILE A 248 7.93 -15.52 -12.04
CA ILE A 248 7.12 -16.60 -12.64
C ILE A 248 6.19 -16.02 -13.71
N PHE A 249 5.50 -14.91 -13.40
CA PHE A 249 4.58 -14.27 -14.33
C PHE A 249 5.30 -13.74 -15.58
N LEU A 250 6.42 -13.04 -15.42
CA LEU A 250 7.21 -12.48 -16.52
C LEU A 250 7.85 -13.58 -17.38
N ILE A 251 8.43 -14.61 -16.75
CA ILE A 251 9.02 -15.75 -17.48
C ILE A 251 7.91 -16.52 -18.21
N GLY A 252 6.79 -16.80 -17.53
CA GLY A 252 5.64 -17.45 -18.15
C GLY A 252 5.08 -16.65 -19.31
N TYR A 253 4.90 -15.34 -19.13
CA TYR A 253 4.46 -14.43 -20.19
C TYR A 253 5.44 -14.39 -21.35
N TRP A 254 6.74 -14.27 -21.08
CA TRP A 254 7.79 -14.25 -22.09
C TRP A 254 7.80 -15.54 -22.92
N LEU A 255 7.71 -16.70 -22.26
CA LEU A 255 7.73 -18.00 -22.90
C LEU A 255 6.47 -18.27 -23.73
N LEU A 256 5.30 -17.81 -23.29
CA LEU A 256 4.01 -18.10 -23.93
C LEU A 256 3.58 -17.06 -24.97
N TYR A 257 3.82 -15.77 -24.73
CA TYR A 257 3.30 -14.65 -25.51
C TYR A 257 4.37 -13.65 -25.94
N GLY A 258 5.29 -13.27 -25.05
CA GLY A 258 6.26 -12.19 -25.25
C GLY A 258 7.16 -12.41 -26.47
N LYS A 259 7.63 -13.64 -26.70
CA LYS A 259 8.45 -14.01 -27.88
C LYS A 259 7.83 -13.64 -29.24
N LYS A 260 6.51 -13.50 -29.33
CA LYS A 260 5.79 -13.28 -30.60
C LYS A 260 5.24 -11.86 -30.75
N THR A 261 5.03 -11.15 -29.64
CA THR A 261 4.24 -9.90 -29.63
C THR A 261 5.01 -8.71 -29.06
N PHE A 262 6.11 -8.93 -28.34
CA PHE A 262 6.89 -7.86 -27.73
C PHE A 262 7.76 -7.16 -28.79
N GLN A 263 7.25 -6.04 -29.30
CA GLN A 263 8.07 -5.03 -29.96
C GLN A 263 8.69 -4.19 -28.84
N GLY A 264 10.02 -4.26 -28.70
CA GLY A 264 10.74 -3.57 -27.63
C GLY A 264 10.52 -2.05 -27.65
N PRO A 265 10.99 -1.32 -26.62
CA PRO A 265 10.95 0.15 -26.64
C PRO A 265 11.69 0.66 -27.88
N GLU A 266 11.07 1.59 -28.63
CA GLU A 266 11.68 2.24 -29.80
C GLU A 266 12.82 3.17 -29.35
N LEU A 267 13.93 2.56 -28.93
CA LEU A 267 15.13 3.23 -28.47
C LEU A 267 15.66 4.19 -29.53
N ASP A 268 15.50 3.86 -30.81
CA ASP A 268 15.89 4.70 -31.95
C ASP A 268 15.15 6.06 -31.98
N VAL A 269 13.92 6.11 -31.47
CA VAL A 269 13.13 7.35 -31.35
C VAL A 269 13.52 8.12 -30.09
N ILE A 270 13.75 7.41 -28.99
CA ILE A 270 14.15 7.99 -27.69
C ILE A 270 15.57 8.57 -27.74
N LEU A 271 16.46 7.96 -28.51
CA LEU A 271 17.86 8.38 -28.72
C LEU A 271 18.01 9.39 -29.86
N GLY A 272 16.93 9.72 -30.58
CA GLY A 272 16.96 10.70 -31.67
C GLY A 272 17.68 10.23 -32.94
N GLU A 273 17.84 8.92 -33.13
CA GLU A 273 18.56 8.34 -34.27
C GLU A 273 17.72 8.25 -35.55
N ARG A 274 16.42 8.59 -35.51
CA ARG A 274 15.58 8.78 -36.71
C ARG A 274 15.45 10.27 -37.07
N PRO A 275 16.28 10.79 -38.00
CA PRO A 275 16.25 12.21 -38.38
C PRO A 275 14.90 12.66 -38.96
N GLU A 276 14.18 11.78 -39.65
CA GLU A 276 12.91 12.09 -40.32
C GLU A 276 11.76 12.50 -39.36
N LEU A 277 11.78 12.02 -38.11
CA LEU A 277 10.77 12.37 -37.11
C LEU A 277 11.18 13.59 -36.28
N SER A 278 12.48 13.82 -36.07
CA SER A 278 13.00 15.03 -35.42
C SER A 278 12.64 16.27 -36.22
N GLU A 279 12.85 16.23 -37.54
CA GLU A 279 12.49 17.33 -38.46
C GLU A 279 10.98 17.59 -38.45
N ALA A 280 10.15 16.55 -38.41
CA ALA A 280 8.69 16.70 -38.32
C ALA A 280 8.23 17.31 -36.98
N THR A 281 8.84 16.96 -35.86
CA THR A 281 8.56 17.62 -34.56
C THR A 281 9.04 19.08 -34.53
N ASP A 282 10.18 19.39 -35.14
CA ASP A 282 10.68 20.77 -35.22
C ASP A 282 9.82 21.65 -36.14
N GLU A 283 9.31 21.10 -37.25
CA GLU A 283 8.36 21.79 -38.13
C GLU A 283 7.03 22.07 -37.41
N LEU A 284 6.49 21.08 -36.68
CA LEU A 284 5.26 21.24 -35.90
C LEU A 284 5.44 22.25 -34.76
N ALA A 285 6.57 22.22 -34.04
CA ALA A 285 6.89 23.19 -33.00
C ALA A 285 7.06 24.61 -33.55
N MET A 286 7.58 24.76 -34.77
CA MET A 286 7.66 26.05 -35.47
C MET A 286 6.29 26.57 -35.93
N GLU A 287 5.37 25.67 -36.29
CA GLU A 287 4.00 26.02 -36.69
C GLU A 287 3.14 26.44 -35.49
N GLU A 288 3.27 25.75 -34.36
CA GLU A 288 2.58 26.08 -33.10
C GLU A 288 3.04 27.46 -32.57
N LYS A 289 4.34 27.75 -32.67
CA LYS A 289 4.91 29.06 -32.29
C LYS A 289 4.47 30.21 -33.19
N LYS A 290 4.11 29.93 -34.47
CA LYS A 290 3.49 30.92 -35.37
C LYS A 290 2.03 31.19 -35.01
N LEU A 291 1.31 30.17 -34.54
CA LEU A 291 -0.09 30.29 -34.08
C LEU A 291 -0.21 31.03 -32.75
N GLU A 292 0.77 30.92 -31.86
CA GLU A 292 0.81 31.64 -30.58
C GLU A 292 1.28 33.10 -30.68
N SER A 293 1.81 33.54 -31.83
CA SER A 293 2.15 34.95 -32.02
C SER A 293 0.88 35.81 -32.14
N PRO A 294 0.60 36.77 -31.24
CA PRO A 294 -0.57 37.62 -31.37
C PRO A 294 -0.38 38.52 -32.59
N LYS A 295 -1.34 38.50 -33.53
CA LYS A 295 -1.42 39.51 -34.58
C LYS A 295 -1.51 40.89 -33.91
N GLN A 296 -0.41 41.65 -33.96
CA GLN A 296 -0.41 43.10 -33.75
C GLN A 296 -1.20 43.79 -34.85
#